data_AF-J3DEQ9-F1
#
_entry.id   AF-J3DEQ9-F1
#
_cell.length_a   1.000
_cell.length_b   1.000
_cell.length_c   1.000
_cell.angle_alpha   90.00
_cell.angle_beta   90.00
_cell.angle_gamma   90.00
#
_symmetry.space_group_name_H-M   'P 1'
#
loop_
_entity.id
_entity.type
_entity.pdbx_description
1 polymer ?
#
loop_
_entity_poly.entity_id
_entity_poly.type
_entity_poly.pdbx_seq_one_letter_code
_entity_poly.pdbx_strand_id
1 'polypeptide(L)'
;MTTDLENFLHARITALRTLNIAYFKSQCPGASDEVALIGLHKARYECREIEASLRLESGEWLRAHGYGRLRVGEILPTGELPK
;
A
#
# COMPACT_ATOMS: atom_id res chain seq x y z
N MET A 1 -7.43 28.14 -1.74
CA MET A 1 -6.57 27.52 -0.70
C MET A 1 -7.06 26.10 -0.43
N THR A 2 -6.68 25.15 -1.29
CA THR A 2 -6.94 23.70 -1.13
C THR A 2 -5.68 22.85 -1.39
N THR A 3 -4.53 23.51 -1.49
CA THR A 3 -3.32 22.97 -2.16
C THR A 3 -2.57 21.91 -1.36
N ASP A 4 -2.51 22.01 -0.03
CA ASP A 4 -1.57 21.17 0.74
C ASP A 4 -2.09 19.75 0.95
N LEU A 5 -3.40 19.60 1.17
CA LEU A 5 -4.05 18.30 1.30
C LEU A 5 -4.07 17.55 -0.04
N GLU A 6 -4.39 18.24 -1.12
CA GLU A 6 -4.40 17.65 -2.47
C GLU A 6 -3.01 17.18 -2.88
N ASN A 7 -1.98 18.00 -2.62
CA ASN A 7 -0.58 17.64 -2.86
C ASN A 7 -0.15 16.44 -2.01
N PHE A 8 -0.53 16.40 -0.74
CA PHE A 8 -0.24 15.27 0.14
C PHE A 8 -0.89 13.97 -0.35
N LEU A 9 -2.17 14.02 -0.72
CA LEU A 9 -2.89 12.85 -1.23
C LEU A 9 -2.27 12.36 -2.55
N HIS A 10 -1.92 13.29 -3.45
CA HIS A 10 -1.26 12.93 -4.71
C HIS A 10 0.10 12.25 -4.47
N ALA A 11 0.94 12.82 -3.59
CA ALA A 11 2.22 12.23 -3.24
C ALA A 11 2.08 10.83 -2.63
N ARG A 12 1.10 10.64 -1.76
CA ARG A 12 0.78 9.33 -1.15
C ARG A 12 0.35 8.31 -2.19
N ILE A 13 -0.56 8.66 -3.10
CA ILE A 13 -1.01 7.74 -4.16
C ILE A 13 0.15 7.35 -5.08
N THR A 14 0.99 8.31 -5.47
CA THR A 14 2.17 8.04 -6.29
C THR A 14 3.16 7.11 -5.59
N ALA A 15 3.42 7.33 -4.29
CA ALA A 15 4.26 6.46 -3.50
C ALA A 15 3.71 5.04 -3.38
N LEU A 16 2.39 4.89 -3.25
CA LEU A 16 1.76 3.57 -3.22
C LEU A 16 1.81 2.87 -4.57
N ARG A 17 1.55 3.56 -5.68
CA ARG A 17 1.67 2.99 -7.04
C ARG A 17 3.06 2.42 -7.30
N THR A 18 4.10 3.13 -6.84
CA THR A 18 5.50 2.80 -7.09
C THR A 18 6.20 2.03 -5.97
N LEU A 19 5.48 1.70 -4.88
CA LEU A 19 6.06 1.09 -3.68
C LEU A 19 7.31 1.84 -3.19
N ASN A 20 7.21 3.17 -3.09
CA ASN A 20 8.34 4.02 -2.74
C ASN A 20 8.72 3.92 -1.24
N ILE A 21 9.72 3.09 -0.96
CA ILE A 21 10.25 2.85 0.40
C ILE A 21 10.79 4.14 1.02
N ALA A 22 11.50 4.98 0.27
CA ALA A 22 12.07 6.23 0.79
C ALA A 22 10.96 7.19 1.26
N TYR A 23 9.89 7.32 0.47
CA TYR A 23 8.70 8.07 0.88
C TYR A 23 8.09 7.47 2.14
N PHE A 24 7.89 6.15 2.21
CA PHE A 24 7.35 5.51 3.41
C PHE A 24 8.20 5.80 4.66
N LYS A 25 9.53 5.65 4.57
CA LYS A 25 10.46 5.90 5.68
C LYS A 25 10.51 7.37 6.10
N SER A 26 10.22 8.32 5.20
CA SER A 26 10.06 9.73 5.57
C SER A 26 8.84 9.97 6.48
N GLN A 27 7.79 9.17 6.32
CA GLN A 27 6.56 9.24 7.13
C GLN A 27 6.64 8.36 8.38
N CYS A 28 7.43 7.28 8.33
CA CYS A 28 7.69 6.38 9.44
C CYS A 28 9.20 6.20 9.63
N PRO A 29 9.88 7.19 10.25
CA PRO A 29 11.30 7.11 10.51
C PRO A 29 11.64 5.89 11.39
N GLY A 30 12.70 5.17 11.04
CA GLY A 30 13.15 3.98 11.78
C GLY A 30 12.55 2.64 11.31
N ALA A 31 11.60 2.65 10.37
CA ALA A 31 11.17 1.42 9.72
C ALA A 31 12.32 0.79 8.90
N SER A 32 12.47 -0.54 9.00
CA SER A 32 13.33 -1.29 8.07
C SER A 32 12.73 -1.28 6.66
N ASP A 33 13.55 -1.56 5.66
CA ASP A 33 13.08 -1.62 4.27
C ASP A 33 12.03 -2.72 4.06
N GLU A 34 12.17 -3.85 4.77
CA GLU A 34 11.19 -4.92 4.78
C GLU A 34 9.86 -4.46 5.37
N VAL A 35 9.88 -3.82 6.56
CA VAL A 35 8.66 -3.30 7.20
C VAL A 35 8.00 -2.25 6.31
N ALA A 36 8.80 -1.38 5.66
CA ALA A 36 8.31 -0.39 4.72
C ALA A 36 7.64 -1.04 3.51
N LEU A 37 8.26 -2.05 2.91
CA LEU A 37 7.73 -2.76 1.75
C LEU A 37 6.42 -3.49 2.08
N ILE A 38 6.36 -4.20 3.22
CA ILE A 38 5.12 -4.85 3.70
C ILE A 38 4.03 -3.80 3.91
N GLY A 39 4.35 -2.69 4.58
CA GLY A 39 3.41 -1.59 4.82
C GLY A 39 2.87 -0.98 3.52
N LEU A 40 3.72 -0.77 2.53
CA LEU A 40 3.34 -0.27 1.21
C LEU A 40 2.44 -1.26 0.46
N HIS A 41 2.75 -2.55 0.47
CA HIS A 41 1.90 -3.56 -0.16
C HIS A 41 0.51 -3.61 0.51
N LYS A 42 0.46 -3.61 1.84
CA LYS A 42 -0.79 -3.58 2.61
C LYS A 42 -1.60 -2.34 2.31
N ALA A 43 -0.98 -1.16 2.31
CA ALA A 43 -1.65 0.09 1.99
C ALA A 43 -2.14 0.13 0.54
N ARG A 44 -1.33 -0.33 -0.43
CA ARG A 44 -1.70 -0.42 -1.84
C ARG A 44 -2.91 -1.34 -2.05
N TYR A 45 -2.94 -2.52 -1.43
CA TYR A 45 -4.06 -3.47 -1.53
C TYR A 45 -5.42 -2.86 -1.10
N GLU A 46 -5.41 -2.05 -0.04
CA GLU A 46 -6.61 -1.45 0.56
C GLU A 46 -7.05 -0.13 -0.12
N CYS A 47 -6.17 0.54 -0.87
CA CYS A 47 -6.44 1.88 -1.42
C CYS A 47 -7.32 1.81 -2.68
N ARG A 48 -8.56 2.30 -2.61
CA ARG A 48 -9.53 2.22 -3.73
C ARG A 48 -9.21 3.15 -4.88
N GLU A 49 -8.43 4.18 -4.61
CA GLU A 49 -7.96 5.17 -5.56
C GLU A 49 -6.83 4.63 -6.46
N ILE A 50 -6.30 3.45 -6.14
CA ILE A 50 -5.32 2.74 -6.96
C ILE A 50 -6.02 1.74 -7.86
N GLU A 51 -5.46 1.57 -9.05
CA GLU A 51 -5.91 0.66 -10.08
C GLU A 51 -5.97 -0.78 -9.56
N ALA A 52 -7.07 -1.48 -9.89
CA ALA A 52 -7.33 -2.83 -9.40
C ALA A 52 -6.16 -3.81 -9.67
N SER A 53 -5.46 -3.68 -10.80
CA SER A 53 -4.31 -4.51 -11.15
C SER A 53 -3.17 -4.41 -10.12
N LEU A 54 -2.75 -3.19 -9.76
CA LEU A 54 -1.68 -2.96 -8.77
C LEU A 54 -2.10 -3.40 -7.37
N ARG A 55 -3.39 -3.24 -7.05
CA ARG A 55 -3.94 -3.75 -5.79
C ARG A 55 -3.86 -5.27 -5.76
N LEU A 56 -4.31 -5.96 -6.80
CA LEU A 56 -4.27 -7.42 -6.90
C LEU A 56 -2.84 -7.96 -6.84
N GLU A 57 -1.90 -7.31 -7.53
CA GLU A 57 -0.46 -7.64 -7.46
C GLU A 57 0.07 -7.57 -6.02
N SER A 58 -0.32 -6.54 -5.24
CA SER A 58 -0.01 -6.51 -3.81
C SER A 58 -0.65 -7.64 -3.02
N GLY A 59 -1.91 -7.99 -3.32
CA GLY A 59 -2.59 -9.10 -2.66
C GLY A 59 -1.89 -10.44 -2.90
N GLU A 60 -1.44 -10.69 -4.13
CA GLU A 60 -0.66 -11.86 -4.50
C GLU A 60 0.70 -11.88 -3.80
N TRP A 61 1.42 -10.75 -3.81
CA TRP A 61 2.68 -10.62 -3.10
C TRP A 61 2.53 -10.90 -1.61
N LEU A 62 1.54 -10.29 -0.95
CA LEU A 62 1.28 -10.49 0.49
C LEU A 62 0.97 -11.96 0.79
N ARG A 63 0.13 -12.60 -0.03
CA ARG A 63 -0.20 -14.03 0.12
C ARG A 63 1.03 -14.91 -0.03
N ALA A 64 1.88 -14.65 -1.03
CA ALA A 64 3.10 -15.43 -1.28
C ALA A 64 4.11 -15.34 -0.12
N HIS A 65 4.08 -14.26 0.65
CA HIS A 65 4.97 -14.04 1.80
C HIS A 65 4.29 -14.33 3.16
N GLY A 66 3.07 -14.86 3.17
CA GLY A 66 2.35 -15.18 4.41
C GLY A 66 1.84 -13.96 5.20
N TYR A 67 1.70 -12.80 4.55
CA TYR A 67 1.22 -11.57 5.17
C TYR A 67 -0.29 -11.38 4.97
N GLY A 68 -0.95 -10.89 6.02
CA GLY A 68 -2.36 -10.48 5.98
C GLY A 68 -2.58 -9.04 5.53
N ARG A 69 -3.84 -8.60 5.65
CA ARG A 69 -4.30 -7.26 5.30
C ARG A 69 -3.70 -6.16 6.18
N LEU A 70 -3.95 -4.90 5.81
CA LEU A 70 -3.56 -3.75 6.64
C LEU A 70 -4.35 -3.74 7.95
N ARG A 71 -5.66 -3.95 7.85
CA ARG A 71 -6.54 -4.22 8.99
C ARG A 71 -6.51 -5.73 9.27
N VAL A 72 -6.68 -6.12 10.54
CA VAL A 72 -6.68 -7.53 10.96
C VAL A 72 -7.51 -8.39 9.99
N GLY A 73 -6.91 -9.47 9.49
CA GLY A 73 -7.57 -10.39 8.55
C GLY A 73 -6.63 -10.92 7.47
N GLU A 74 -7.08 -11.97 6.80
CA GLU A 74 -6.39 -12.59 5.67
C GLU A 74 -6.61 -11.81 4.38
N ILE A 75 -5.69 -11.96 3.42
CA ILE A 75 -5.90 -11.49 2.05
C ILE A 75 -7.11 -12.24 1.48
N LEU A 76 -8.01 -11.53 0.80
CA LEU A 76 -9.18 -12.14 0.16
C LEU A 76 -8.75 -13.17 -0.91
N PRO A 77 -9.66 -14.02 -1.42
CA PRO A 77 -9.33 -14.95 -2.50
C PRO A 77 -8.68 -14.27 -3.72
N THR A 78 -7.99 -15.06 -4.54
CA THR A 78 -7.33 -14.56 -5.76
C THR A 78 -8.34 -13.86 -6.67
N GLY A 79 -7.99 -12.66 -7.15
CA GLY A 79 -8.88 -11.82 -7.95
C GLY A 79 -9.82 -10.93 -7.14
N GLU A 80 -9.91 -11.08 -5.82
CA GLU A 80 -10.77 -10.26 -4.97
C GLU A 80 -10.04 -9.09 -4.30
N LEU A 81 -10.74 -7.96 -4.21
CA LEU A 81 -10.26 -6.72 -3.61
C LEU A 81 -11.16 -6.26 -2.46
N PRO A 82 -10.58 -5.63 -1.42
CA PRO A 82 -11.33 -4.94 -0.38
C PRO A 82 -12.28 -3.90 -0.97
N LYS A 83 -13.52 -3.90 -0.47
CA LYS A 83 -14.56 -2.93 -0.83
C LYS A 83 -14.33 -1.55 -0.27
#